data_AF-A0A6N7LXH9-F1
#
_entry.id   AF-A0A6N7LXH9-F1
#
_cell.length_a   1.000
_cell.length_b   1.000
_cell.length_c   1.000
_cell.angle_alpha   90.00
_cell.angle_beta   90.00
_cell.angle_gamma   90.00
#
_symmetry.space_group_name_H-M   'P 1'
#
loop_
_entity.id
_entity.type
_entity.pdbx_description
1 polymer ?
#
loop_
_entity_poly.entity_id
_entity_poly.type
_entity_poly.pdbx_seq_one_letter_code
_entity_poly.pdbx_strand_id
1 'polypeptide(L)'
;MGSSSDKNTMERAGKILEELGISYEMKVLSAHRSPDLLFEYIAQVEKKGFKVIIAGAGGAAHLPGVIASKTMLPVIGVPIETKVLGGLDSLLSVVQMPGGVPVATLVQLWIQSLNQG
;
A
#
# COMPACT_ATOMS: atom_id res chain seq x y z
N MET A 1 2.11 -4.85 -2.87
CA MET A 1 3.18 -3.90 -3.24
C MET A 1 3.39 -3.89 -4.74
N GLY A 2 3.90 -2.81 -5.33
CA GLY A 2 4.02 -2.65 -6.78
C GLY A 2 5.22 -3.33 -7.42
N SER A 3 6.27 -3.59 -6.64
CA SER A 3 7.53 -4.19 -7.07
C SER A 3 8.12 -5.07 -5.96
N SER A 4 8.97 -6.03 -6.30
CA SER A 4 9.74 -6.79 -5.30
C SER A 4 10.74 -5.92 -4.53
N SER A 5 11.21 -4.81 -5.14
CA SER A 5 12.06 -3.82 -4.46
C SER A 5 11.38 -3.15 -3.26
N ASP A 6 10.05 -3.13 -3.23
CA ASP A 6 9.23 -2.52 -2.19
C ASP A 6 9.14 -3.40 -0.94
N LYS A 7 9.58 -4.66 -1.05
CA LYS A 7 9.39 -5.70 -0.03
C LYS A 7 10.03 -5.33 1.31
N ASN A 8 11.24 -4.76 1.29
CA ASN A 8 11.93 -4.35 2.51
C ASN A 8 11.14 -3.34 3.35
N THR A 9 10.38 -2.45 2.71
CA THR A 9 9.50 -1.49 3.41
C THR A 9 8.24 -2.19 3.91
N MET A 10 7.61 -3.00 3.06
CA MET A 10 6.32 -3.62 3.34
C MET A 10 6.38 -4.79 4.33
N GLU A 11 7.52 -5.49 4.43
CA GLU A 11 7.75 -6.53 5.44
C GLU A 11 7.63 -6.00 6.88
N ARG A 12 7.88 -4.69 7.09
CA ARG A 12 7.68 -4.08 8.41
C ARG A 12 6.20 -4.11 8.82
N ALA A 13 5.29 -3.86 7.87
CA ALA A 13 3.87 -4.00 8.14
C ALA A 13 3.50 -5.47 8.42
N GLY A 14 4.05 -6.41 7.64
CA GLY A 14 3.86 -7.86 7.88
C GLY A 14 4.29 -8.27 9.30
N LYS A 15 5.47 -7.85 9.75
CA LYS A 15 5.97 -8.14 11.11
C LYS A 15 5.04 -7.64 12.21
N ILE A 16 4.55 -6.40 12.10
CA ILE A 16 3.59 -5.87 13.08
C ILE A 16 2.29 -6.68 13.07
N LEU A 17 1.80 -7.11 11.91
CA LEU A 17 0.62 -7.97 11.82
C LEU A 17 0.87 -9.34 12.47
N GLU A 18 2.06 -9.93 12.30
CA GLU A 18 2.47 -11.17 12.96
C GLU A 18 2.50 -11.02 14.48
N GLU A 19 3.13 -9.95 14.99
CA GLU A 19 3.20 -9.64 16.42
C GLU A 19 1.82 -9.45 17.05
N LEU A 20 0.87 -8.87 16.29
CA LEU A 20 -0.51 -8.68 16.71
C LEU A 20 -1.40 -9.92 16.51
N GLY A 21 -0.86 -11.01 15.93
CA GLY A 21 -1.62 -12.22 15.63
C GLY A 21 -2.67 -12.04 14.52
N ILE A 22 -2.50 -11.05 13.64
CA ILE A 22 -3.39 -10.76 12.53
C ILE A 22 -2.92 -11.51 11.29
N SER A 23 -3.76 -12.42 10.77
CA SER A 23 -3.47 -13.13 9.52
C SER A 23 -3.42 -12.16 8.33
N TYR A 24 -2.42 -12.34 7.46
CA TYR A 24 -2.22 -11.49 6.29
C TYR A 24 -1.69 -12.28 5.09
N GLU A 25 -1.80 -11.68 3.91
CA GLU A 25 -1.23 -12.21 2.66
C GLU A 25 -0.41 -11.09 2.00
N MET A 26 0.81 -11.41 1.55
CA MET A 26 1.69 -10.45 0.89
C MET A 26 1.89 -10.80 -0.58
N LYS A 27 1.53 -9.87 -1.49
CA LYS A 27 1.71 -10.02 -2.93
C LYS A 27 2.43 -8.85 -3.60
N VAL A 28 3.14 -9.18 -4.68
CA VAL A 28 3.67 -8.21 -5.64
C VAL A 28 2.70 -8.14 -6.82
N LEU A 29 1.99 -7.02 -6.95
CA LEU A 29 1.01 -6.74 -8.01
C LEU A 29 1.20 -5.30 -8.48
N SER A 30 1.50 -5.11 -9.76
CA SER A 30 1.82 -3.80 -10.31
C SER A 30 0.61 -3.16 -10.97
N ALA A 31 0.26 -1.94 -10.55
CA ALA A 31 -0.78 -1.14 -11.22
C ALA A 31 -0.40 -0.71 -12.64
N HIS A 32 0.90 -0.60 -12.95
CA HIS A 32 1.36 -0.16 -14.27
C HIS A 32 1.72 -1.30 -15.20
N ARG A 33 2.31 -2.39 -14.68
CA ARG A 33 2.82 -3.50 -15.50
C ARG A 33 1.86 -4.67 -15.61
N SER A 34 0.96 -4.83 -14.64
CA SER A 34 0.03 -5.97 -14.58
C SER A 34 -1.34 -5.55 -14.04
N PRO A 35 -2.01 -4.55 -14.64
CA PRO A 35 -3.27 -4.01 -14.13
C PRO A 35 -4.40 -5.04 -14.12
N ASP A 36 -4.49 -5.92 -15.12
CA ASP A 36 -5.55 -6.94 -15.19
C ASP A 36 -5.43 -7.95 -14.05
N LEU A 37 -4.22 -8.46 -13.80
CA LEU A 37 -3.95 -9.36 -12.66
C LEU A 37 -4.25 -8.69 -11.31
N LEU A 38 -3.99 -7.38 -11.19
CA LEU A 38 -4.34 -6.61 -10.00
C LEU A 38 -5.86 -6.57 -9.83
N PHE A 39 -6.62 -6.28 -10.87
CA PHE A 39 -8.09 -6.22 -10.82
C PHE A 39 -8.72 -7.58 -10.55
N GLU A 40 -8.23 -8.63 -11.20
CA GLU A 40 -8.64 -10.01 -10.92
C GLU A 40 -8.44 -10.37 -9.45
N TYR A 41 -7.29 -10.00 -8.88
CA TYR A 41 -7.02 -10.26 -7.47
C TYR A 41 -7.97 -9.47 -6.54
N ILE A 42 -8.14 -8.16 -6.77
CA ILE A 42 -9.03 -7.30 -5.96
C ILE A 42 -10.48 -7.79 -6.02
N ALA A 43 -10.96 -8.28 -7.16
CA ALA A 43 -12.32 -8.80 -7.28
C ALA A 43 -12.60 -10.01 -6.35
N GLN A 44 -11.57 -10.66 -5.83
CA GLN A 44 -11.68 -11.83 -4.95
C GLN A 44 -11.39 -11.53 -3.47
N VAL A 45 -10.75 -10.41 -3.12
CA VAL A 45 -10.27 -10.21 -1.73
C VAL A 45 -11.42 -10.13 -0.72
N GLU A 46 -12.52 -9.47 -1.05
CA GLU A 46 -13.67 -9.39 -0.15
C GLU A 46 -14.31 -10.77 0.07
N LYS A 47 -14.44 -11.57 -0.99
CA LYS A 47 -14.95 -12.95 -0.93
C LYS A 47 -14.04 -13.88 -0.11
N LYS A 48 -12.74 -13.60 -0.11
CA LYS A 48 -11.74 -14.31 0.72
C LYS A 48 -11.76 -13.86 2.19
N GLY A 49 -12.59 -12.87 2.56
CA GLY A 49 -12.76 -12.42 3.93
C GLY A 49 -11.78 -11.35 4.39
N PHE A 50 -10.98 -10.76 3.48
CA PHE A 50 -10.09 -9.64 3.83
C PHE A 50 -10.90 -8.44 4.31
N LYS A 51 -10.35 -7.70 5.29
CA LYS A 51 -11.01 -6.54 5.91
C LYS A 51 -10.31 -5.22 5.62
N VAL A 52 -9.01 -5.24 5.31
CA VAL A 52 -8.18 -4.07 5.04
C VAL A 52 -7.16 -4.44 3.98
N ILE A 53 -6.79 -3.50 3.11
CA ILE A 53 -5.69 -3.65 2.16
C ILE A 53 -4.59 -2.66 2.49
N ILE A 54 -3.35 -3.13 2.60
CA ILE A 54 -2.17 -2.27 2.74
C ILE A 54 -1.37 -2.31 1.43
N ALA A 55 -1.21 -1.16 0.78
CA ALA A 55 -0.62 -1.02 -0.54
C ALA A 55 0.60 -0.08 -0.51
N GLY A 56 1.78 -0.63 -0.80
CA GLY A 56 3.02 0.12 -0.96
C GLY A 56 3.39 0.35 -2.42
N ALA A 57 3.77 1.59 -2.77
CA ALA A 57 4.31 1.96 -4.09
C ALA A 57 5.19 3.23 -4.00
N GLY A 58 6.13 3.37 -4.94
CA GLY A 58 7.05 4.51 -5.04
C GLY A 58 6.94 5.28 -6.37
N GLY A 59 7.36 6.55 -6.37
CA GLY A 59 7.35 7.43 -7.54
C GLY A 59 5.94 7.89 -7.89
N ALA A 60 5.51 7.67 -9.13
CA ALA A 60 4.11 7.77 -9.54
C ALA A 60 3.28 6.63 -8.92
N ALA A 61 3.08 6.69 -7.61
CA ALA A 61 2.63 5.59 -6.76
C ALA A 61 1.11 5.32 -6.87
N HIS A 62 0.64 4.88 -8.05
CA HIS A 62 -0.79 4.73 -8.33
C HIS A 62 -1.46 3.51 -7.66
N LEU A 63 -0.68 2.53 -7.18
CA LEU A 63 -1.24 1.27 -6.67
C LEU A 63 -2.32 1.46 -5.59
N PRO A 64 -2.14 2.30 -4.54
CA PRO A 64 -3.16 2.45 -3.50
C PRO A 64 -4.46 3.06 -4.03
N GLY A 65 -4.37 4.14 -4.82
CA GLY A 65 -5.54 4.80 -5.40
C GLY A 65 -6.29 3.92 -6.39
N VAL A 66 -5.56 3.16 -7.22
CA VAL A 66 -6.16 2.19 -8.15
C VAL A 66 -6.90 1.10 -7.39
N ILE A 67 -6.33 0.56 -6.31
CA ILE A 67 -7.02 -0.42 -5.47
C ILE A 67 -8.29 0.18 -4.86
N ALA A 68 -8.18 1.36 -4.25
CA ALA A 68 -9.31 2.03 -3.60
C ALA A 68 -10.47 2.31 -4.57
N SER A 69 -10.16 2.54 -5.86
CA SER A 69 -11.19 2.74 -6.89
C SER A 69 -11.99 1.48 -7.25
N LYS A 70 -11.56 0.30 -6.78
CA LYS A 70 -12.11 -1.02 -7.16
C LYS A 70 -12.66 -1.82 -5.98
N THR A 71 -12.66 -1.27 -4.77
CA THR A 71 -13.15 -1.97 -3.58
C THR A 71 -13.77 -1.01 -2.58
N MET A 72 -14.69 -1.53 -1.77
CA MET A 72 -15.22 -0.82 -0.60
C MET A 72 -14.39 -1.08 0.67
N LEU A 73 -13.42 -2.01 0.61
CA LEU A 73 -12.53 -2.25 1.74
C LEU A 73 -11.63 -1.03 1.98
N PRO A 74 -11.37 -0.68 3.26
CA PRO A 74 -10.38 0.32 3.61
C PRO A 74 -9.01 0.02 2.97
N VAL A 75 -8.45 1.03 2.29
CA VAL A 75 -7.11 0.96 1.69
C VAL A 75 -6.16 1.89 2.43
N ILE A 76 -5.09 1.31 2.96
CA ILE A 76 -3.96 2.01 3.58
C ILE A 76 -2.85 2.11 2.54
N GLY A 77 -2.47 3.34 2.17
CA GLY A 77 -1.38 3.63 1.25
C GLY A 77 -0.07 3.87 2.01
N VAL A 78 1.00 3.20 1.60
CA VAL A 78 2.36 3.38 2.12
C VAL A 78 3.24 3.96 1.00
N PRO A 79 3.49 5.28 0.99
CA PRO A 79 4.40 5.90 0.05
C PRO A 79 5.83 5.42 0.29
N ILE A 80 6.46 4.87 -0.75
CA ILE A 80 7.82 4.34 -0.66
C ILE A 80 8.82 5.40 -1.06
N GLU A 81 9.90 5.53 -0.29
CA GLU A 81 10.99 6.45 -0.57
C GLU A 81 11.59 6.24 -1.96
N THR A 82 11.81 7.33 -2.68
CA THR A 82 12.43 7.34 -4.00
C THR A 82 13.79 8.02 -3.94
N LYS A 83 14.71 7.60 -4.82
CA LYS A 83 16.07 8.16 -4.89
C LYS A 83 16.10 9.64 -5.28
N VAL A 84 15.14 10.08 -6.10
CA VAL A 84 15.17 11.40 -6.74
C VAL A 84 14.52 12.46 -5.84
N LEU A 85 13.37 12.15 -5.24
CA LEU A 85 12.54 13.11 -4.50
C LEU A 85 12.30 12.71 -3.04
N GLY A 86 13.07 11.74 -2.51
CA GLY A 86 12.97 11.31 -1.11
C GLY A 86 11.59 10.78 -0.73
N GLY A 87 10.79 10.32 -1.70
CA GLY A 87 9.42 9.86 -1.50
C GLY A 87 8.34 10.95 -1.48
N LEU A 88 8.66 12.23 -1.74
CA LEU A 88 7.64 13.27 -1.87
C LEU A 88 6.71 13.02 -3.06
N ASP A 89 7.27 12.53 -4.17
CA ASP A 89 6.53 12.06 -5.34
C ASP A 89 5.55 10.93 -4.98
N SER A 90 6.02 9.94 -4.23
CA SER A 90 5.18 8.85 -3.74
C SER A 90 4.08 9.37 -2.83
N LEU A 91 4.41 10.26 -1.89
CA LEU A 91 3.48 10.80 -0.91
C LEU A 91 2.33 11.53 -1.60
N LEU A 92 2.68 12.48 -2.49
CA LEU A 92 1.68 13.27 -3.20
C LEU A 92 0.85 12.42 -4.17
N SER A 93 1.43 11.37 -4.77
CA SER A 93 0.72 10.43 -5.63
C SER A 93 -0.32 9.58 -4.88
N VAL A 94 -0.18 9.42 -3.56
CA VAL A 94 -1.06 8.57 -2.74
C VAL A 94 -2.07 9.39 -1.94
N VAL A 95 -1.65 10.51 -1.34
CA VAL A 95 -2.49 11.26 -0.38
C VAL A 95 -3.51 12.17 -1.06
N GLN A 96 -3.21 12.68 -2.25
CA GLN A 96 -4.05 13.67 -2.93
C GLN A 96 -5.17 13.04 -3.77
N MET A 97 -5.81 11.99 -3.25
CA MET A 97 -6.94 11.37 -3.92
C MET A 97 -8.13 12.35 -3.99
N PRO A 98 -8.82 12.48 -5.14
CA PRO A 98 -10.03 13.28 -5.22
C PRO A 98 -11.15 12.66 -4.38
N GLY A 99 -12.18 13.48 -4.08
CA GLY A 99 -13.34 13.03 -3.34
C GLY A 99 -14.02 11.81 -3.97
N GLY A 100 -14.42 10.84 -3.14
CA GLY A 100 -15.12 9.62 -3.55
C GLY A 100 -14.26 8.35 -3.53
N VAL A 101 -12.93 8.45 -3.54
CA VAL A 101 -12.03 7.29 -3.55
C VAL A 101 -10.90 7.47 -2.51
N PRO A 102 -11.19 7.32 -1.21
CA PRO A 102 -10.23 7.65 -0.16
C PRO A 102 -9.11 6.62 -0.04
N VAL A 103 -7.90 7.09 0.32
CA VAL A 103 -6.77 6.26 0.74
C VAL A 103 -6.24 6.81 2.07
N ALA A 104 -6.17 5.95 3.09
CA ALA A 104 -5.54 6.29 4.36
C ALA A 104 -4.01 6.26 4.17
N THR A 105 -3.38 7.42 4.05
CA THR A 105 -1.94 7.50 3.74
C THR A 105 -1.11 7.53 5.02
N LEU A 106 -0.14 6.61 5.15
CA LEU A 106 0.80 6.56 6.27
C LEU A 106 2.24 6.74 5.77
N VAL A 107 3.02 7.57 6.45
CA VAL A 107 4.43 7.84 6.09
C VAL A 107 5.41 7.15 7.02
N GLN A 108 6.54 6.74 6.46
CA GLN A 108 7.60 6.01 7.15
C GLN A 108 8.24 6.80 8.31
N LEU A 109 8.13 8.14 8.30
CA LEU A 109 8.64 9.03 9.36
C LEU A 109 8.04 8.75 10.76
N TRP A 110 6.86 8.13 10.83
CA TRP A 110 6.23 7.81 12.12
C TRP A 110 6.83 6.59 12.82
N ILE A 111 7.48 5.68 12.09
CA ILE A 111 8.01 4.42 12.65
C ILE A 111 9.42 4.60 13.22
N GLN A 112 10.21 5.54 12.72
CA GLN A 112 11.54 5.81 13.26
C GLN A 112 11.50 6.56 14.60
N SER A 113 10.49 7.40 14.83
CA SER A 113 10.34 8.11 16.11
C SER A 113 9.87 7.22 17.25
N LEU A 114 9.18 6.10 16.95
CA LEU A 114 8.72 5.14 17.96
C LEU A 114 9.83 4.21 18.48
N ASN A 115 10.97 4.14 17.78
CA ASN A 115 12.15 3.36 18.19
C ASN A 115 13.25 4.23 18.81
N GLN A 116 12.97 5.51 19.10
CA GLN A 116 13.88 6.43 19.80
C GLN A 116 13.36 6.84 21.19
N GLY A 117 12.40 6.09 21.75
CA GLY A 117 11.84 6.29 23.09
C GLY A 117 12.10 5.10 24.00
#